data_AF-A0A0P7YLY9-F1
#
_entry.id   AF-A0A0P7YLY9-F1
#
_cell.length_a   1.000
_cell.length_b   1.000
_cell.length_c   1.000
_cell.angle_alpha   90.00
_cell.angle_beta   90.00
_cell.angle_gamma   90.00
#
_symmetry.space_group_name_H-M   'P 1'
#
loop_
_entity.id
_entity.type
_entity.pdbx_description
1 polymer ?
#
loop_
_entity_poly.entity_id
_entity_poly.type
_entity_poly.pdbx_seq_one_letter_code
_entity_poly.pdbx_strand_id
1 'polypeptide(L)'
;MAPPQIDQDWDSGQHQWREITPLAYQQLLKATTLLYRVRDAFMQAEPVDVLAGGDGLYVCCKEQQGFYFARLLPGNDWCKRDSLPVPLPKAGADLWLESFKGEF
;
A
#
# COMPACT_ATOMS: atom_id res chain seq x y z
N MET A 1 5.70 -17.81 -16.20
CA MET A 1 4.50 -17.12 -16.74
C MET A 1 4.12 -16.10 -15.70
N ALA A 2 4.77 -14.93 -15.72
CA ALA A 2 4.54 -13.87 -14.73
C ALA A 2 3.19 -13.21 -15.01
N PRO A 3 2.40 -12.83 -13.98
CA PRO A 3 1.17 -12.09 -14.20
C PRO A 3 1.52 -10.75 -14.86
N PRO A 4 1.13 -10.53 -16.13
CA PRO A 4 1.70 -9.49 -17.01
C PRO A 4 1.46 -8.06 -16.50
N GLN A 5 0.53 -7.89 -15.55
CA GLN A 5 0.17 -6.59 -15.02
C GLN A 5 1.11 -6.10 -13.92
N ILE A 6 1.76 -7.00 -13.18
CA ILE A 6 2.66 -6.63 -12.07
C ILE A 6 3.99 -6.11 -12.63
N ASP A 7 4.53 -6.77 -13.66
CA ASP A 7 5.79 -6.40 -14.32
C ASP A 7 5.65 -5.08 -15.12
N GLN A 8 4.47 -4.83 -15.73
CA GLN A 8 4.17 -3.55 -16.39
C GLN A 8 3.99 -2.38 -15.41
N ASP A 9 3.34 -2.60 -14.26
CA ASP A 9 3.20 -1.58 -13.21
C ASP A 9 4.56 -1.23 -12.59
N TRP A 10 5.46 -2.24 -12.56
CA TRP A 10 6.84 -2.13 -12.15
C TRP A 10 7.68 -1.27 -13.11
N ASP A 11 7.65 -1.54 -14.41
CA ASP A 11 8.41 -0.81 -15.44
C ASP A 11 7.91 0.64 -15.64
N SER A 12 6.61 0.87 -15.43
CA SER A 12 5.98 2.18 -15.60
C SER A 12 6.18 3.14 -14.41
N GLY A 13 6.86 2.71 -13.34
CA GLY A 13 7.05 3.52 -12.12
C GLY A 13 5.75 3.83 -11.38
N GLN A 14 4.68 3.06 -11.62
CA GLN A 14 3.36 3.23 -10.99
C GLN A 14 3.31 2.61 -9.59
N HIS A 15 4.42 2.68 -8.83
CA HIS A 15 4.57 2.08 -7.49
C HIS A 15 3.79 2.84 -6.40
N GLN A 16 2.57 3.25 -6.74
CA GLN A 16 1.67 3.99 -5.89
C GLN A 16 0.93 3.02 -4.99
N TRP A 17 0.73 3.47 -3.76
CA TRP A 17 -0.25 2.87 -2.87
C TRP A 17 -1.61 2.81 -3.57
N ARG A 18 -2.20 1.63 -3.58
CA ARG A 18 -3.57 1.42 -4.05
C ARG A 18 -4.49 1.37 -2.85
N GLU A 19 -5.55 2.15 -2.88
CA GLU A 19 -6.61 2.04 -1.90
C GLU A 19 -7.25 0.65 -2.02
N ILE A 20 -7.46 0.00 -0.89
CA ILE A 20 -8.09 -1.29 -0.77
C ILE A 20 -9.24 -1.21 0.23
N THR A 21 -10.18 -2.14 0.12
CA THR A 21 -11.28 -2.22 1.08
C THR A 21 -10.77 -2.68 2.45
N PRO A 22 -11.48 -2.34 3.54
CA PRO A 22 -11.15 -2.84 4.88
C PRO A 22 -11.13 -4.38 4.93
N LEU A 23 -12.02 -5.03 4.15
CA LEU A 23 -12.08 -6.48 4.05
C LEU A 23 -10.79 -7.04 3.42
N ALA A 24 -10.32 -6.45 2.31
CA ALA A 24 -9.08 -6.86 1.66
C ALA A 24 -7.87 -6.67 2.60
N TYR A 25 -7.84 -5.57 3.37
CA TYR A 25 -6.78 -5.33 4.36
C TYR A 25 -6.76 -6.41 5.44
N GLN A 26 -7.93 -6.78 5.98
CA GLN A 26 -8.05 -7.87 6.95
C GLN A 26 -7.69 -9.24 6.37
N GLN A 27 -8.03 -9.50 5.11
CA GLN A 27 -7.64 -10.72 4.42
C GLN A 27 -6.12 -10.80 4.26
N LEU A 28 -5.48 -9.71 3.81
CA LEU A 28 -4.02 -9.64 3.66
C LEU A 28 -3.29 -9.78 5.00
N LEU A 29 -3.85 -9.23 6.08
CA LEU A 29 -3.31 -9.37 7.44
C LEU A 29 -3.34 -10.81 7.95
N LYS A 30 -4.32 -11.61 7.51
CA LYS A 30 -4.51 -13.02 7.92
C LYS A 30 -3.97 -14.03 6.93
N ALA A 31 -3.64 -13.60 5.71
CA ALA A 31 -3.27 -14.49 4.61
C ALA A 31 -1.95 -15.23 4.87
N THR A 32 -0.99 -14.58 5.52
CA THR A 32 0.31 -15.18 5.83
C THR A 32 0.89 -14.55 7.10
N THR A 33 2.02 -15.08 7.54
CA THR A 33 2.83 -14.51 8.62
C THR A 33 3.33 -13.12 8.20
N LEU A 34 3.45 -12.20 9.14
CA LEU A 34 3.92 -10.84 8.87
C LEU A 34 5.41 -10.75 9.17
N LEU A 35 6.19 -10.21 8.22
CA LEU A 35 7.60 -9.92 8.44
C LEU A 35 7.78 -8.72 9.36
N TYR A 36 6.96 -7.69 9.09
CA TYR A 36 6.95 -6.44 9.83
C TYR A 36 5.52 -6.08 10.16
N ARG A 37 5.31 -5.60 11.38
CA ARG A 37 4.03 -5.09 11.84
C ARG A 37 4.25 -3.90 12.76
N VAL A 38 3.60 -2.80 12.43
CA VAL A 38 3.45 -1.62 13.27
C VAL A 38 1.96 -1.33 13.47
N ARG A 39 1.63 -0.28 14.23
CA ARG A 39 0.25 0.03 14.62
C ARG A 39 -0.70 0.16 13.43
N ASP A 40 -0.24 0.81 12.38
CA ASP A 40 -1.01 1.22 11.21
C ASP A 40 -0.45 0.66 9.89
N ALA A 41 0.50 -0.29 9.92
CA ALA A 41 1.05 -0.88 8.70
C ALA A 41 1.63 -2.27 8.94
N PHE A 42 1.70 -3.08 7.89
CA PHE A 42 2.36 -4.38 7.92
C PHE A 42 2.96 -4.78 6.57
N MET A 43 3.85 -5.77 6.59
CA MET A 43 4.42 -6.43 5.41
C MET A 43 4.32 -7.93 5.58
N GLN A 44 3.92 -8.63 4.53
CA GLN A 44 3.87 -10.09 4.51
C GLN A 44 5.28 -10.70 4.55
N ALA A 45 5.42 -11.85 5.19
CA ALA A 45 6.69 -12.58 5.33
C ALA A 45 7.07 -13.36 4.06
N GLU A 46 6.09 -13.68 3.24
CA GLU A 46 6.30 -14.42 2.01
C GLU A 46 6.14 -13.51 0.80
N PRO A 47 7.01 -13.64 -0.20
CA PRO A 47 6.83 -12.94 -1.46
C PRO A 47 5.64 -13.53 -2.21
N VAL A 48 4.78 -12.67 -2.76
CA VAL A 48 3.65 -13.06 -3.60
C VAL A 48 4.06 -13.37 -5.04
N ASP A 49 5.22 -12.88 -5.46
CA ASP A 49 5.81 -13.15 -6.77
C ASP A 49 7.34 -13.03 -6.69
N VAL A 50 8.07 -13.48 -7.71
CA VAL A 50 9.54 -13.37 -7.78
C VAL A 50 9.90 -12.73 -9.12
N LEU A 51 10.51 -11.55 -9.05
CA LEU A 51 10.92 -10.80 -10.23
C LEU A 51 12.02 -11.55 -11.00
N ALA A 52 12.16 -11.23 -12.29
CA ALA A 52 13.18 -11.85 -13.15
C ALA A 52 14.63 -11.68 -12.62
N GLY A 53 14.87 -10.66 -11.78
CA GLY A 53 16.15 -10.42 -11.11
C GLY A 53 16.40 -11.26 -9.85
N GLY A 54 15.44 -12.10 -9.42
CA GLY A 54 15.54 -12.94 -8.22
C GLY A 54 15.02 -12.29 -6.94
N ASP A 55 14.66 -11.01 -6.97
CA ASP A 55 14.01 -10.33 -5.85
C ASP A 55 12.56 -10.82 -5.65
N GLY A 56 12.23 -11.22 -4.43
CA GLY A 56 10.86 -11.50 -4.03
C GLY A 56 10.02 -10.23 -3.95
N LEU A 57 8.79 -10.27 -4.41
CA LEU A 57 7.83 -9.18 -4.38
C LEU A 57 6.90 -9.35 -3.18
N TYR A 58 6.94 -8.44 -2.23
CA TYR A 58 6.21 -8.52 -0.97
C TYR A 58 5.06 -7.55 -0.92
N VAL A 59 3.93 -7.94 -0.31
CA VAL A 59 2.81 -7.04 -0.08
C VAL A 59 3.06 -6.24 1.20
N CYS A 60 2.94 -4.92 1.09
CA CYS A 60 2.92 -4.00 2.21
C CYS A 60 1.58 -3.28 2.27
N CYS A 61 1.01 -3.16 3.46
CA CYS A 61 -0.24 -2.45 3.69
C CYS A 61 -0.05 -1.35 4.73
N LYS A 62 -0.85 -0.29 4.61
CA LYS A 62 -0.90 0.82 5.55
C LYS A 62 -2.32 1.36 5.70
N GLU A 63 -2.73 1.61 6.93
CA GLU A 63 -3.91 2.37 7.29
C GLU A 63 -3.51 3.85 7.46
N GLN A 64 -4.28 4.76 6.87
CA GLN A 64 -4.10 6.19 7.08
C GLN A 64 -5.46 6.89 7.05
N GLN A 65 -5.81 7.56 8.16
CA GLN A 65 -7.05 8.33 8.29
C GLN A 65 -8.32 7.51 8.01
N GLY A 66 -8.33 6.22 8.38
CA GLY A 66 -9.46 5.31 8.13
C GLY A 66 -9.51 4.72 6.72
N PHE A 67 -8.58 5.07 5.85
CA PHE A 67 -8.38 4.46 4.54
C PHE A 67 -7.29 3.40 4.61
N TYR A 68 -7.45 2.34 3.81
CA TYR A 68 -6.51 1.23 3.77
C TYR A 68 -5.83 1.22 2.43
N PHE A 69 -4.51 1.06 2.44
CA PHE A 69 -3.70 1.06 1.24
C PHE A 69 -2.83 -0.19 1.19
N ALA A 70 -2.58 -0.68 -0.01
CA ALA A 70 -1.61 -1.74 -0.27
C ALA A 70 -0.66 -1.33 -1.39
N ARG A 71 0.57 -1.82 -1.32
CA ARG A 71 1.55 -1.74 -2.40
C ARG A 71 2.39 -3.01 -2.43
N LEU A 72 3.05 -3.21 -3.57
CA LEU A 72 4.04 -4.25 -3.74
C LEU A 72 5.44 -3.65 -3.57
N LEU A 73 6.32 -4.34 -2.84
CA LEU A 73 7.69 -3.93 -2.57
C LEU A 73 8.67 -5.01 -3.04
N PRO A 74 9.68 -4.66 -3.86
CA PRO A 74 10.75 -5.57 -4.25
C PRO A 74 11.77 -5.73 -3.12
N GLY A 75 12.01 -6.98 -2.75
CA GLY A 75 12.81 -7.33 -1.59
C GLY A 75 12.05 -7.07 -0.29
N ASN A 76 12.61 -7.61 0.79
CA ASN A 76 12.04 -7.53 2.12
C ASN A 76 12.37 -6.23 2.86
N ASP A 77 12.72 -5.17 2.12
CA ASP A 77 13.20 -3.91 2.66
C ASP A 77 12.04 -3.00 3.06
N TRP A 78 11.68 -3.08 4.34
CA TRP A 78 10.59 -2.30 4.93
C TRP A 78 10.80 -0.79 4.81
N CYS A 79 12.03 -0.29 4.81
CA CYS A 79 12.32 1.14 4.73
C CYS A 79 11.86 1.76 3.39
N LYS A 80 11.85 0.96 2.31
CA LYS A 80 11.35 1.41 0.99
C LYS A 80 9.85 1.75 0.98
N ARG A 81 9.11 1.29 1.99
CA ARG A 81 7.70 1.68 2.21
C ARG A 81 7.56 3.20 2.33
N ASP A 82 8.39 3.83 3.15
CA ASP A 82 8.32 5.25 3.49
C ASP A 82 8.96 6.15 2.43
N SER A 83 9.73 5.58 1.50
CA SER A 83 10.32 6.33 0.40
C SER A 83 9.30 6.92 -0.57
N LEU A 84 8.04 6.45 -0.55
CA LEU A 84 6.96 7.01 -1.36
C LEU A 84 5.77 7.42 -0.49
N PRO A 85 5.30 8.67 -0.64
CA PRO A 85 4.17 9.16 0.16
C PRO A 85 2.90 8.37 -0.17
N VAL A 86 2.10 8.12 0.86
CA VAL A 86 0.75 7.59 0.69
C VAL A 86 -0.10 8.68 0.02
N PRO A 87 -0.82 8.38 -1.07
CA PRO A 87 -1.71 9.32 -1.69
C PRO A 87 -2.76 9.74 -0.66
N LEU A 88 -3.07 11.03 -0.65
CA LEU A 88 -4.19 11.52 0.14
C LEU A 88 -5.47 10.82 -0.34
N PRO A 89 -6.34 10.39 0.59
CA PRO A 89 -7.61 9.77 0.20
C PRO A 89 -8.37 10.73 -0.71
N LYS A 90 -8.81 10.23 -1.88
CA LYS A 90 -9.53 11.06 -2.87
C LYS A 90 -10.96 11.41 -2.43
N ALA A 91 -11.41 10.94 -1.27
CA ALA A 91 -12.71 11.27 -0.71
C ALA A 91 -12.59 12.42 0.31
N GLY A 92 -12.82 13.65 -0.16
CA GLY A 92 -13.15 14.77 0.73
C GLY A 92 -12.12 15.89 0.87
N ALA A 93 -11.18 16.05 -0.07
CA ALA A 93 -10.36 17.28 -0.16
C ALA A 93 -11.18 18.57 -0.36
N ASP A 94 -12.51 18.47 -0.46
CA ASP A 94 -13.44 19.59 -0.68
C ASP A 94 -14.30 19.96 0.54
N LEU A 95 -14.34 19.16 1.62
CA LEU A 95 -15.30 19.39 2.73
C LEU A 95 -14.70 20.00 4.01
N TRP A 96 -13.38 20.17 4.10
CA TRP A 96 -12.74 20.77 5.29
C TRP A 96 -12.37 22.25 5.15
N LEU A 97 -12.55 22.88 3.98
CA LEU A 97 -12.27 24.31 3.81
C LEU A 97 -13.53 25.19 3.85
N GLU A 98 -14.74 24.63 3.67
CA GLU A 98 -15.98 25.42 3.66
C GLU A 98 -16.66 25.57 5.04
N SER A 99 -16.23 24.81 6.06
CA SER A 99 -16.80 24.96 7.42
C SER A 99 -16.20 26.11 8.26
N PHE A 100 -15.20 26.85 7.74
CA PHE A 100 -14.61 28.01 8.43
C PHE A 100 -14.96 29.37 7.78
N LYS A 101 -16.07 29.42 7.04
CA LYS A 101 -16.65 30.69 6.55
C LYS A 101 -18.05 30.97 7.11
N GLY A 102 -18.26 30.56 8.35
CA GLY A 102 -19.37 31.02 9.17
C GLY A 102 -18.83 31.93 10.27
N GLU A 103 -19.38 33.15 10.33
CA GLU A 103 -19.33 34.08 11.46
C GLU A 103 -18.09 34.98 11.57
N PHE A 104 -18.14 36.17 10.97
CA PHE A 104 -18.33 37.47 11.65
C PHE A 104 -18.52 38.60 10.64
#